data_AF-G8TRR4-F1
#
_entry.id   AF-G8TRR4-F1
#
_cell.length_a   1.000
_cell.length_b   1.000
_cell.length_c   1.000
_cell.angle_alpha   90.00
_cell.angle_beta   90.00
_cell.angle_gamma   90.00
#
_symmetry.space_group_name_H-M   'P 1'
#
loop_
_entity.id
_entity.type
_entity.pdbx_description
1 polymer ?
#
loop_
_entity_poly.entity_id
_entity_poly.type
_entity_poly.pdbx_seq_one_letter_code
_entity_poly.pdbx_strand_id
1 'polypeptide(L)'
;MKYKFSFTLICAFYSLVAMPQKNESIIDSLLEKKITVSGFCLCRTTITDLKKIDKDLKRVNVEEMDLCNDGFTQDVRFENQKGYYSTSYPGIIFQKDNDNDFISKIRLTKDFIGKLPDGTFINMKDLQAKDILKIYPNFDIWRSRGCSDYWNLTNDTLSFLLKSIRTKNLNTRLIKLII
;
A
#
# COMPACT_ATOMS: atom_id res chain seq x y z
N MET A 1 56.47 30.46 52.94
CA MET A 1 56.47 29.10 52.34
C MET A 1 55.25 29.02 51.44
N LYS A 2 55.37 29.17 50.11
CA LYS A 2 55.46 28.07 49.09
C LYS A 2 54.51 26.93 49.49
N TYR A 3 53.40 26.67 48.79
CA TYR A 3 53.29 26.11 47.44
C TYR A 3 51.95 26.46 46.78
N LYS A 4 51.92 26.71 45.46
CA LYS A 4 50.69 26.60 44.66
C LYS A 4 50.90 25.47 43.66
N PHE A 5 50.21 24.35 43.88
CA PHE A 5 50.11 23.24 42.93
C PHE A 5 49.22 23.69 41.77
N SER A 6 49.73 23.60 40.53
CA SER A 6 48.92 23.71 39.32
C SER A 6 48.71 22.28 38.79
N PHE A 7 47.47 21.85 38.71
CA PHE A 7 47.09 20.54 38.19
C PHE A 7 46.49 20.74 36.80
N THR A 8 47.25 20.45 35.76
CA THR A 8 46.76 20.53 34.37
C THR A 8 46.13 19.19 33.99
N LEU A 9 44.80 19.15 33.93
CA LEU A 9 44.04 17.99 33.48
C LEU A 9 44.03 17.97 31.94
N ILE A 10 44.79 17.05 31.33
CA ILE A 10 44.78 16.82 29.87
C ILE A 10 43.64 15.83 29.57
N CYS A 11 42.50 16.34 29.13
CA CYS A 11 41.43 15.51 28.57
C CYS A 11 41.77 15.12 27.14
N ALA A 12 42.23 13.87 26.94
CA ALA A 12 42.34 13.27 25.62
C ALA A 12 40.94 13.01 25.05
N PHE A 13 40.53 13.84 24.08
CA PHE A 13 39.34 13.59 23.27
C PHE A 13 39.62 12.40 22.34
N TYR A 14 39.17 11.21 22.73
CA TYR A 14 39.03 10.10 21.79
C TYR A 14 37.78 10.35 20.96
N SER A 15 37.97 10.73 19.70
CA SER A 15 36.92 10.73 18.68
C SER A 15 36.47 9.28 18.46
N LEU A 16 35.38 8.87 19.11
CA LEU A 16 34.64 7.67 18.74
C LEU A 16 34.03 7.91 17.35
N VAL A 17 34.70 7.46 16.30
CA VAL A 17 34.11 7.36 14.97
C VAL A 17 33.16 6.17 15.01
N ALA A 18 31.89 6.44 15.29
CA ALA A 18 30.82 5.47 15.09
C ALA A 18 30.63 5.28 13.56
N MET A 19 30.99 4.11 13.04
CA MET A 19 30.58 3.72 11.70
C MET A 19 29.12 3.26 11.73
N PRO A 20 28.21 3.83 10.92
CA PRO A 20 26.85 3.33 10.82
C PRO A 20 26.82 1.94 10.17
N GLN A 21 26.12 0.99 10.80
CA GLN A 21 25.89 -0.33 10.22
C GLN A 21 24.94 -0.22 9.02
N LYS A 22 25.48 -0.45 7.83
CA LYS A 22 24.74 -0.56 6.56
C LYS A 22 23.98 -1.89 6.51
N ASN A 23 22.82 -1.96 7.15
CA ASN A 23 21.94 -3.14 7.13
C ASN A 23 20.70 -2.95 6.21
N GLU A 24 20.81 -2.03 5.25
CA GLU A 24 19.67 -1.44 4.53
C GLU A 24 19.27 -2.16 3.22
N SER A 25 20.03 -3.16 2.73
CA SER A 25 19.83 -3.66 1.34
C SER A 25 18.97 -4.93 1.15
N ILE A 26 18.87 -5.82 2.15
CA ILE A 26 18.18 -7.11 1.97
C ILE A 26 16.71 -7.03 2.43
N ILE A 27 16.47 -6.37 3.56
CA ILE A 27 15.12 -6.18 4.12
C ILE A 27 14.27 -5.34 3.15
N ASP A 28 14.88 -4.32 2.57
CA ASP A 28 14.24 -3.43 1.61
C ASP A 28 13.82 -4.20 0.33
N SER A 29 14.72 -5.02 -0.23
CA SER A 29 14.39 -5.87 -1.40
C SER A 29 13.28 -6.89 -1.13
N LEU A 30 13.20 -7.43 0.09
CA LEU A 30 12.16 -8.40 0.44
C LEU A 30 10.81 -7.72 0.68
N LEU A 31 10.82 -6.52 1.27
CA LEU A 31 9.63 -5.68 1.43
C LEU A 31 9.10 -5.21 0.08
N GLU A 32 9.98 -4.72 -0.81
CA GLU A 32 9.64 -4.33 -2.18
C GLU A 32 8.85 -5.42 -2.89
N LYS A 33 9.33 -6.66 -2.84
CA LYS A 33 8.64 -7.80 -3.49
C LYS A 33 7.23 -8.00 -2.94
N LYS A 34 7.02 -7.79 -1.63
CA LYS A 34 5.71 -7.95 -0.98
C LYS A 34 4.72 -6.83 -1.30
N ILE A 35 5.18 -5.69 -1.79
CA ILE A 35 4.32 -4.52 -2.09
C ILE A 35 4.41 -4.07 -3.55
N THR A 36 5.01 -4.90 -4.42
CA THR A 36 5.13 -4.63 -5.86
C THR A 36 4.03 -5.32 -6.65
N VAL A 37 3.38 -4.57 -7.53
CA VAL A 37 2.30 -5.05 -8.39
C VAL A 37 2.59 -4.61 -9.81
N SER A 38 2.74 -5.56 -10.74
CA SER A 38 3.03 -5.28 -12.16
C SER A 38 4.22 -4.33 -12.38
N GLY A 39 5.25 -4.41 -11.51
CA GLY A 39 6.44 -3.56 -11.58
C GLY A 39 6.31 -2.21 -10.86
N PHE A 40 5.16 -1.91 -10.25
CA PHE A 40 4.95 -0.71 -9.44
C PHE A 40 5.06 -1.04 -7.95
N CYS A 41 5.99 -0.40 -7.26
CA CYS A 41 6.24 -0.63 -5.85
C CYS A 41 5.61 0.49 -5.01
N LEU A 42 4.80 0.11 -4.03
CA LEU A 42 4.28 1.05 -3.04
C LEU A 42 5.43 1.76 -2.31
N CYS A 43 5.18 3.01 -1.91
CA CYS A 43 6.10 3.90 -1.22
C CYS A 43 7.42 4.19 -1.97
N ARG A 44 7.48 3.88 -3.28
CA ARG A 44 8.66 4.09 -4.13
C ARG A 44 8.33 4.65 -5.50
N THR A 45 7.37 4.05 -6.20
CA THR A 45 6.88 4.58 -7.46
C THR A 45 6.22 5.94 -7.20
N THR A 46 6.51 6.95 -8.03
CA THR A 46 5.87 8.27 -7.96
C THR A 46 4.89 8.49 -9.11
N ILE A 47 3.95 9.44 -8.98
CA ILE A 47 3.12 9.88 -10.11
C ILE A 47 4.00 10.43 -11.24
N THR A 48 5.10 11.10 -10.89
CA THR A 48 6.08 11.59 -11.87
C THR A 48 6.68 10.44 -12.70
N ASP A 49 6.98 9.30 -12.08
CA ASP A 49 7.46 8.12 -12.80
C ASP A 49 6.37 7.51 -13.68
N LEU A 50 5.14 7.41 -13.16
CA LEU A 50 4.00 6.93 -13.94
C LEU A 50 3.77 7.78 -15.21
N LYS A 51 3.88 9.10 -15.11
CA LYS A 51 3.74 10.02 -16.26
C LYS A 51 4.85 9.88 -17.30
N LYS A 52 6.04 9.43 -16.91
CA LYS A 52 7.14 9.13 -17.86
C LYS A 52 6.86 7.85 -18.63
N ILE A 53 6.23 6.87 -17.98
CA ILE A 53 5.90 5.57 -18.57
C ILE A 53 4.66 5.68 -19.45
N ASP A 54 3.62 6.37 -18.99
CA ASP A 54 2.37 6.56 -19.72
C ASP A 54 1.94 8.04 -19.71
N LYS A 55 1.99 8.64 -20.90
CA LYS A 55 1.57 10.05 -21.12
C LYS A 55 0.05 10.23 -21.01
N ASP A 56 -0.73 9.16 -21.13
CA ASP A 56 -2.19 9.15 -21.01
C ASP A 56 -2.67 8.86 -19.59
N LEU A 57 -1.78 8.95 -18.58
CA LEU A 57 -2.17 8.83 -17.18
C LEU A 57 -3.20 9.90 -16.81
N LYS A 58 -4.43 9.45 -16.52
CA LYS A 58 -5.57 10.31 -16.22
C LYS A 58 -5.92 10.24 -14.75
N ARG A 59 -6.24 11.40 -14.18
CA ARG A 59 -6.87 11.45 -12.86
C ARG A 59 -8.31 10.97 -12.97
N VAL A 60 -8.74 10.13 -12.04
CA VAL A 60 -10.08 9.56 -11.96
C VAL A 60 -10.64 9.70 -10.55
N ASN A 61 -11.97 9.76 -10.44
CA ASN A 61 -12.64 9.68 -9.14
C ASN A 61 -12.69 8.23 -8.67
N VAL A 62 -12.46 8.01 -7.38
CA VAL A 62 -12.44 6.69 -6.74
C VAL A 62 -13.47 6.68 -5.61
N GLU A 63 -14.26 5.61 -5.54
CA GLU A 63 -15.12 5.34 -4.37
C GLU A 63 -14.27 4.69 -3.26
N GLU A 64 -14.19 5.33 -2.09
CA GLU A 64 -13.49 4.78 -0.93
C GLU A 64 -14.39 3.79 -0.19
N MET A 65 -14.21 2.51 -0.52
CA MET A 65 -15.07 1.40 -0.08
C MET A 65 -14.86 1.01 1.39
N ASP A 66 -13.76 1.44 1.97
CA ASP A 66 -13.41 1.30 3.38
C ASP A 66 -13.95 2.44 4.25
N LEU A 67 -14.53 3.48 3.62
CA LEU A 67 -15.06 4.66 4.30
C LEU A 67 -16.58 4.69 4.25
N CYS A 68 -17.16 5.44 5.19
CA CYS A 68 -18.59 5.65 5.25
C CYS A 68 -19.11 6.43 4.03
N ASN A 69 -20.28 6.03 3.50
CA ASN A 69 -20.90 6.66 2.32
C ASN A 69 -21.27 8.14 2.56
N ASP A 70 -21.34 8.58 3.81
CA ASP A 70 -21.60 9.99 4.17
C ASP A 70 -20.39 10.90 3.95
N GLY A 71 -19.23 10.35 3.56
CA GLY A 71 -18.09 11.10 3.03
C GLY A 71 -17.28 11.87 4.08
N PHE A 72 -17.54 11.69 5.38
CA PHE A 72 -16.86 12.45 6.44
C PHE A 72 -15.54 11.85 6.92
N THR A 73 -15.17 10.65 6.44
CA THR A 73 -13.92 10.02 6.84
C THR A 73 -12.81 10.47 5.88
N GLN A 74 -11.78 11.14 6.41
CA GLN A 74 -10.53 11.39 5.68
C GLN A 74 -9.50 10.38 6.18
N ASP A 75 -9.05 9.47 5.32
CA ASP A 75 -7.83 8.71 5.56
C ASP A 75 -6.64 9.59 5.17
N VAL A 76 -5.74 9.88 6.11
CA VAL A 76 -4.59 10.76 5.87
C VAL A 76 -3.47 10.08 5.08
N ARG A 77 -3.52 8.75 4.90
CA ARG A 77 -2.46 7.96 4.26
C ARG A 77 -2.44 8.08 2.73
N PHE A 78 -3.51 8.58 2.13
CA PHE A 78 -3.62 8.73 0.68
C PHE A 78 -4.57 9.86 0.30
N GLU A 79 -4.44 10.34 -0.94
CA GLU A 79 -5.38 11.31 -1.51
C GLU A 79 -6.75 10.64 -1.74
N ASN A 80 -7.68 10.87 -0.80
CA ASN A 80 -9.02 10.28 -0.83
C ASN A 80 -9.79 10.69 -2.10
N GLN A 81 -10.62 9.74 -2.58
CA GLN A 81 -11.57 9.90 -3.68
C GLN A 81 -10.95 10.19 -5.05
N LYS A 82 -9.61 10.17 -5.14
CA LYS A 82 -8.87 10.45 -6.35
C LYS A 82 -7.85 9.36 -6.59
N GLY A 83 -7.73 8.97 -7.84
CA GLY A 83 -6.70 8.05 -8.30
C GLY A 83 -6.18 8.42 -9.67
N TYR A 84 -5.21 7.66 -10.13
CA TYR A 84 -4.57 7.80 -11.43
C TYR A 84 -4.72 6.48 -12.17
N TYR A 85 -5.26 6.57 -13.38
CA TYR A 85 -5.55 5.43 -14.24
C TYR A 85 -4.80 5.57 -15.56
N SER A 86 -4.32 4.44 -16.07
CA SER A 86 -3.62 4.34 -17.34
C SER A 86 -4.32 3.31 -18.23
N THR A 87 -4.45 3.60 -19.52
CA THR A 87 -4.98 2.62 -20.48
C THR A 87 -3.98 1.51 -20.79
N SER A 88 -2.68 1.78 -20.62
CA SER A 88 -1.60 0.79 -20.77
C SER A 88 -1.58 -0.25 -19.65
N TYR A 89 -2.13 0.10 -18.48
CA TYR A 89 -2.24 -0.79 -17.32
C TYR A 89 -3.70 -0.94 -16.88
N PRO A 90 -4.53 -1.61 -17.70
CA PRO A 90 -5.95 -1.73 -17.44
C PRO A 90 -6.20 -2.44 -16.11
N GLY A 91 -7.19 -1.91 -15.39
CA GLY A 91 -7.59 -2.41 -14.09
C GLY A 91 -6.68 -2.04 -12.92
N ILE A 92 -5.67 -1.18 -13.12
CA ILE A 92 -4.86 -0.63 -12.03
C ILE A 92 -5.21 0.85 -11.83
N ILE A 93 -5.54 1.22 -10.59
CA ILE A 93 -5.71 2.60 -10.16
C ILE A 93 -4.69 2.87 -9.05
N PHE A 94 -3.86 3.90 -9.27
CA PHE A 94 -2.86 4.34 -8.30
C PHE A 94 -3.43 5.47 -7.46
N GLN A 95 -3.28 5.41 -6.14
CA GLN A 95 -3.54 6.53 -5.24
C GLN A 95 -2.22 6.91 -4.59
N LYS A 96 -1.90 8.21 -4.64
CA LYS A 96 -0.69 8.74 -4.01
C LYS A 96 -0.96 9.09 -2.55
N ASP A 97 0.11 9.21 -1.80
CA ASP A 97 0.12 9.82 -0.48
C ASP A 97 -0.49 11.23 -0.52
N ASN A 98 -1.03 11.70 0.61
CA ASN A 98 -1.64 13.03 0.65
C ASN A 98 -0.60 14.15 0.52
N ASP A 99 0.56 13.98 1.16
CA ASP A 99 1.58 15.00 1.34
C ASP A 99 2.72 14.90 0.30
N ASN A 100 2.87 13.75 -0.35
CA ASN A 100 3.93 13.52 -1.33
C ASN A 100 3.45 12.88 -2.63
N ASP A 101 4.39 12.62 -3.55
CA ASP A 101 4.11 12.08 -4.89
C ASP A 101 4.20 10.55 -4.97
N PHE A 102 4.53 9.88 -3.87
CA PHE A 102 4.67 8.42 -3.84
C PHE A 102 3.31 7.74 -3.88
N ILE A 103 3.24 6.60 -4.58
CA ILE A 103 2.06 5.72 -4.55
C ILE A 103 1.99 5.05 -3.19
N SER A 104 0.92 5.33 -2.44
CA SER A 104 0.68 4.72 -1.12
C SER A 104 -0.42 3.67 -1.15
N LYS A 105 -1.18 3.55 -2.25
CA LYS A 105 -2.26 2.57 -2.38
C LYS A 105 -2.44 2.19 -3.86
N ILE A 106 -2.49 0.89 -4.14
CA ILE A 106 -2.79 0.34 -5.46
C ILE A 106 -4.12 -0.40 -5.40
N ARG A 107 -5.06 0.02 -6.25
CA ARG A 107 -6.37 -0.58 -6.36
C ARG A 107 -6.48 -1.33 -7.68
N LEU A 108 -6.90 -2.59 -7.57
CA LEU A 108 -7.10 -3.50 -8.69
C LEU A 108 -8.60 -3.67 -8.94
N THR A 109 -9.04 -3.28 -10.13
CA THR A 109 -10.43 -3.39 -10.58
C THR A 109 -10.67 -4.72 -11.29
N LYS A 110 -11.89 -4.93 -11.79
CA LYS A 110 -12.26 -6.14 -12.53
C LYS A 110 -11.48 -6.37 -13.82
N ASP A 111 -10.91 -5.32 -14.39
CA ASP A 111 -10.15 -5.42 -15.64
C ASP A 111 -8.70 -5.88 -15.39
N PHE A 112 -8.29 -6.02 -14.12
CA PHE A 112 -6.95 -6.46 -13.78
C PHE A 112 -6.77 -7.95 -14.01
N ILE A 113 -5.72 -8.28 -14.76
CA ILE A 113 -5.22 -9.63 -14.99
C ILE A 113 -3.71 -9.59 -14.80
N GLY A 114 -3.19 -10.31 -13.81
CA GLY A 114 -1.76 -10.26 -13.54
C GLY A 114 -1.34 -10.95 -12.25
N LYS A 115 -0.07 -10.80 -11.91
CA LYS A 115 0.50 -11.34 -10.66
C LYS A 115 0.36 -10.35 -9.52
N LEU A 116 0.01 -10.89 -8.36
CA LEU A 116 0.03 -10.23 -7.08
C LEU A 116 1.46 -10.22 -6.49
N PRO A 117 1.72 -9.46 -5.41
CA PRO A 117 3.07 -9.36 -4.85
C PRO A 117 3.65 -10.69 -4.35
N ASP A 118 2.80 -11.61 -3.91
CA ASP A 118 3.18 -12.98 -3.53
C ASP A 118 3.44 -13.91 -4.74
N GLY A 119 3.31 -13.39 -5.96
CA GLY A 119 3.46 -14.14 -7.21
C GLY A 119 2.18 -14.83 -7.69
N THR A 120 1.09 -14.79 -6.90
CA THR A 120 -0.18 -15.42 -7.27
C THR A 120 -0.76 -14.74 -8.50
N PHE A 121 -1.03 -15.51 -9.55
CA PHE A 121 -1.71 -15.01 -10.74
C PHE A 121 -3.22 -14.91 -10.49
N ILE A 122 -3.81 -13.78 -10.84
CA ILE A 122 -5.24 -13.53 -10.63
C ILE A 122 -5.87 -12.85 -11.84
N ASN A 123 -7.10 -13.24 -12.13
CA ASN A 123 -7.99 -12.56 -13.05
C ASN A 123 -9.18 -12.04 -12.23
N MET A 124 -9.24 -10.72 -12.03
CA MET A 124 -10.25 -10.09 -11.18
C MET A 124 -11.67 -10.14 -11.75
N LYS A 125 -11.81 -10.40 -13.06
CA LYS A 125 -13.11 -10.40 -13.75
C LYS A 125 -14.05 -11.48 -13.21
N ASP A 126 -13.52 -12.68 -13.01
CA ASP A 126 -14.26 -13.90 -12.70
C ASP A 126 -14.00 -14.42 -11.28
N LEU A 127 -13.17 -13.70 -10.53
CA LEU A 127 -12.78 -14.07 -9.17
C LEU A 127 -13.97 -14.00 -8.20
N GLN A 128 -14.09 -15.01 -7.34
CA GLN A 128 -15.09 -15.06 -6.28
C GLN A 128 -14.45 -15.14 -4.89
N ALA A 129 -15.22 -14.76 -3.86
CA ALA A 129 -14.78 -14.78 -2.46
C ALA A 129 -14.24 -16.14 -2.03
N LYS A 130 -14.94 -17.21 -2.44
CA LYS A 130 -14.57 -18.60 -2.14
C LYS A 130 -13.22 -18.99 -2.74
N ASP A 131 -12.88 -18.44 -3.90
CA ASP A 131 -11.62 -18.75 -4.57
C ASP A 131 -10.46 -18.03 -3.87
N ILE A 132 -10.70 -16.80 -3.38
CA ILE A 132 -9.76 -16.09 -2.50
C ILE A 132 -9.53 -16.81 -1.19
N LEU A 133 -10.57 -17.32 -0.53
CA LEU A 133 -10.42 -18.08 0.72
C LEU A 133 -9.71 -19.43 0.52
N LYS A 134 -9.73 -20.00 -0.69
CA LYS A 134 -8.92 -21.18 -1.02
C LYS A 134 -7.44 -20.84 -1.18
N ILE A 135 -7.14 -19.69 -1.81
CA ILE A 135 -5.77 -19.22 -1.99
C ILE A 135 -5.19 -18.74 -0.66
N TYR A 136 -6.00 -18.05 0.14
CA TYR A 136 -5.64 -17.44 1.41
C TYR A 136 -6.58 -17.88 2.54
N PRO A 137 -6.39 -19.10 3.08
CA PRO A 137 -7.28 -19.64 4.11
C PRO A 137 -7.23 -18.87 5.44
N ASN A 138 -6.14 -18.13 5.68
CA ASN A 138 -5.90 -17.37 6.91
C ASN A 138 -6.32 -15.90 6.78
N PHE A 139 -7.03 -15.51 5.73
CA PHE A 139 -7.54 -14.14 5.64
C PHE A 139 -8.62 -13.92 6.68
N ASP A 140 -8.53 -12.79 7.36
CA ASP A 140 -9.57 -12.37 8.27
C ASP A 140 -10.78 -11.90 7.46
N ILE A 141 -11.96 -12.33 7.90
CA ILE A 141 -13.24 -11.92 7.33
C ILE A 141 -13.78 -10.79 8.20
N TRP A 142 -13.52 -9.55 7.79
CA TRP A 142 -14.02 -8.37 8.47
C TRP A 142 -15.30 -7.86 7.82
N ARG A 143 -16.31 -7.59 8.63
CA ARG A 143 -17.37 -6.65 8.25
C ARG A 143 -16.76 -5.25 8.31
N SER A 144 -17.08 -4.39 7.34
CA SER A 144 -16.61 -3.00 7.28
C SER A 144 -16.57 -2.32 8.66
N ARG A 145 -15.54 -1.51 8.91
CA ARG A 145 -15.47 -0.65 10.09
C ARG A 145 -16.60 0.38 9.97
N GLY A 146 -17.64 0.22 10.79
CA GLY A 146 -18.72 1.20 10.88
C GLY A 146 -19.78 1.05 9.78
N CYS A 147 -19.94 2.08 8.94
CA CYS A 147 -21.10 2.24 8.06
C CYS A 147 -20.83 2.00 6.57
N SER A 148 -19.65 1.49 6.19
CA SER A 148 -19.39 1.10 4.79
C SER A 148 -20.23 -0.12 4.39
N ASP A 149 -20.71 -0.11 3.14
CA ASP A 149 -21.48 -1.19 2.53
C ASP A 149 -20.62 -2.37 2.07
N TYR A 150 -19.34 -2.47 2.46
CA TYR A 150 -18.41 -3.49 1.96
C TYR A 150 -17.94 -4.45 3.06
N TRP A 151 -17.73 -5.71 2.71
CA TRP A 151 -17.00 -6.68 3.52
C TRP A 151 -15.58 -6.74 3.02
N ASN A 152 -14.64 -7.10 3.89
CA ASN A 152 -13.24 -7.23 3.53
C ASN A 152 -12.70 -8.61 3.88
N LEU A 153 -11.99 -9.23 2.94
CA LEU A 153 -11.11 -10.38 3.18
C LEU A 153 -9.68 -9.87 3.12
N THR A 154 -8.99 -9.85 4.25
CA THR A 154 -7.73 -9.10 4.36
C THR A 154 -6.64 -9.86 5.11
N ASN A 155 -5.41 -9.45 4.85
CA ASN A 155 -4.26 -9.62 5.73
C ASN A 155 -3.51 -8.27 5.84
N ASP A 156 -2.26 -8.29 6.28
CA ASP A 156 -1.42 -7.08 6.47
C ASP A 156 -1.12 -6.29 5.19
N THR A 157 -1.31 -6.88 3.99
CA THR A 157 -0.85 -6.30 2.71
C THR A 157 -1.96 -6.25 1.66
N LEU A 158 -2.87 -7.20 1.69
CA LEU A 158 -3.91 -7.43 0.69
C LEU A 158 -5.27 -7.30 1.35
N SER A 159 -6.18 -6.60 0.69
CA SER A 159 -7.55 -6.36 1.14
C SER A 159 -8.50 -6.56 -0.04
N PHE A 160 -9.39 -7.55 0.02
CA PHE A 160 -10.38 -7.81 -1.01
C PHE A 160 -11.76 -7.36 -0.53
N LEU A 161 -12.32 -6.38 -1.22
CA LEU A 161 -13.57 -5.74 -0.88
C LEU A 161 -14.73 -6.39 -1.65
N LEU A 162 -15.77 -6.76 -0.91
CA LEU A 162 -17.00 -7.33 -1.42
C LEU A 162 -18.16 -6.41 -1.10
N LYS A 163 -18.91 -5.98 -2.11
CA LYS A 163 -20.12 -5.19 -1.85
C LYS A 163 -21.13 -6.06 -1.09
N SER A 164 -21.54 -5.63 0.09
CA SER A 164 -22.61 -6.24 0.87
C SER A 164 -23.93 -5.97 0.15
N ILE A 165 -24.43 -6.92 -0.61
CA ILE A 165 -25.86 -6.94 -0.95
C ILE A 165 -26.56 -7.42 0.32
N ARG A 166 -27.72 -6.84 0.69
CA ARG A 166 -28.50 -7.26 1.89
C ARG A 166 -28.83 -8.77 1.93
N THR A 167 -28.56 -9.51 0.86
CA THR A 167 -28.57 -10.96 0.77
C THR A 167 -27.16 -11.55 0.88
N LYS A 168 -26.96 -12.47 1.85
CA LYS A 168 -25.76 -13.31 2.02
C LYS A 168 -25.51 -14.17 0.78
N ASN A 169 -24.99 -13.60 -0.29
CA ASN A 169 -24.69 -14.34 -1.51
C ASN A 169 -23.21 -14.11 -1.86
N LEU A 170 -22.40 -15.17 -1.75
CA LEU A 170 -20.95 -15.18 -1.98
C LEU A 170 -20.54 -14.93 -3.46
N ASN A 171 -21.50 -14.54 -4.30
CA ASN A 171 -21.35 -14.19 -5.72
C ASN A 171 -21.17 -12.68 -5.95
N THR A 172 -20.68 -11.95 -4.95
CA THR A 172 -20.55 -10.48 -4.99
C THR A 172 -19.23 -10.00 -5.60
N ARG A 173 -19.33 -8.83 -6.24
CA ARG A 173 -18.26 -8.18 -7.02
C ARG A 173 -17.04 -7.91 -6.13
N LEU A 174 -15.89 -8.47 -6.51
CA LEU A 174 -14.61 -8.25 -5.84
C LEU A 174 -13.87 -7.05 -6.45
N ILE A 175 -13.36 -6.19 -5.59
CA ILE A 175 -12.32 -5.22 -5.90
C ILE A 175 -11.18 -5.49 -4.94
N LYS A 176 -9.94 -5.48 -5.43
CA LYS A 176 -8.78 -5.74 -4.61
C LYS A 176 -8.04 -4.45 -4.33
N LEU A 177 -7.59 -4.33 -3.10
CA LEU A 177 -6.77 -3.27 -2.59
C LEU A 177 -5.44 -3.84 -2.11
N ILE A 178 -4.37 -3.16 -2.46
CA ILE A 178 -3.02 -3.45 -2.00
C ILE A 178 -2.59 -2.17 -1.28
N ILE A 179 -2.42 -2.34 0.03
CA ILE A 179 -2.11 -1.28 1.01
C ILE A 179 -0.62 -1.34 1.33
#